data_AF-A0A4Z2GCJ0-F1
#
_entry.id   AF-A0A4Z2GCJ0-F1
#
_cell.length_a   1.000
_cell.length_b   1.000
_cell.length_c   1.000
_cell.angle_alpha   90.00
_cell.angle_beta   90.00
_cell.angle_gamma   90.00
#
_symmetry.space_group_name_H-M   'P 1'
#
loop_
_entity.id
_entity.type
_entity.pdbx_description
1 polymer ?
#
loop_
_entity_poly.entity_id
_entity_poly.type
_entity_poly.pdbx_seq_one_letter_code
_entity_poly.pdbx_strand_id
1 'polypeptide(L)'
;MLLVNGCDDQNGPTVECAEDMAHMMRAAGKEHLLTRIEYPDAGHLIEPPYSPHVRATKFIKNGTREAVIMLWGGQTKPHADAQEDSWSKILAFLQEHLYSTQNPKAKM
;
A
#
# COMPACT_ATOMS: atom_id res chain seq x y z
N MET A 1 -3.39 0.81 12.06
CA MET A 1 -2.58 1.25 10.91
C MET A 1 -2.56 0.12 9.91
N LEU A 2 -2.91 0.40 8.66
CA LEU A 2 -2.82 -0.53 7.54
C LEU A 2 -1.63 -0.14 6.67
N LEU A 3 -0.72 -1.08 6.41
CA LEU A 3 0.37 -0.93 5.44
C LEU A 3 0.11 -1.83 4.23
N VAL A 4 0.18 -1.27 3.04
CA VAL A 4 -0.02 -1.95 1.76
C VAL A 4 1.28 -1.85 0.99
N ASN A 5 1.91 -3.00 0.72
CA ASN A 5 3.26 -3.05 0.13
C ASN A 5 3.26 -3.86 -1.17
N GLY A 6 3.89 -3.33 -2.20
CA GLY A 6 4.33 -4.10 -3.36
C GLY A 6 5.74 -4.62 -3.15
N CYS A 7 5.94 -5.93 -3.25
CA CYS A 7 7.25 -6.55 -2.96
C CYS A 7 8.27 -6.41 -4.10
N ASP A 8 7.85 -6.00 -5.30
CA ASP A 8 8.72 -5.63 -6.43
C ASP A 8 8.73 -4.10 -6.62
N ASP A 9 8.70 -3.35 -5.53
CA ASP A 9 8.92 -1.89 -5.56
C ASP A 9 10.37 -1.60 -5.94
N GLN A 10 10.55 -0.90 -7.06
CA GLN A 10 11.87 -0.52 -7.58
C GLN A 10 12.17 0.98 -7.40
N ASN A 11 11.24 1.72 -6.79
CA ASN A 11 11.38 3.15 -6.54
C ASN A 11 11.85 3.42 -5.10
N GLY A 12 11.49 2.56 -4.13
CA GLY A 12 11.92 2.67 -2.74
C GLY A 12 11.93 1.35 -1.98
N PRO A 13 12.59 1.29 -0.81
CA PRO A 13 12.72 0.09 0.01
C PRO A 13 11.47 -0.15 0.88
N THR A 14 10.30 -0.33 0.26
CA THR A 14 9.02 -0.39 1.00
C THR A 14 8.88 -1.62 1.87
N VAL A 15 9.46 -2.77 1.48
CA VAL A 15 9.43 -4.00 2.27
C VAL A 15 10.22 -3.82 3.57
N GLU A 16 11.46 -3.34 3.45
CA GLU A 16 12.35 -3.09 4.59
C GLU A 16 11.77 -2.00 5.51
N CYS A 17 11.24 -0.92 4.94
CA CYS A 17 10.57 0.12 5.71
C CYS A 17 9.37 -0.44 6.49
N ALA A 18 8.59 -1.34 5.89
CA ALA A 18 7.45 -1.95 6.57
C ALA A 18 7.88 -2.93 7.67
N GLU A 19 9.02 -3.59 7.55
CA GLU A 19 9.62 -4.41 8.61
C GLU A 19 10.10 -3.53 9.77
N ASP A 20 10.80 -2.42 9.49
CA ASP A 20 11.24 -1.46 10.49
C ASP A 20 10.05 -0.88 11.26
N MET A 21 8.98 -0.50 10.55
CA MET A 21 7.74 -0.05 11.18
C MET A 21 7.09 -1.12 12.06
N ALA A 22 7.13 -2.39 11.65
CA ALA A 22 6.63 -3.50 12.46
C ALA A 22 7.46 -3.68 13.74
N HIS A 23 8.78 -3.64 13.64
CA HIS A 23 9.68 -3.69 14.79
C HIS A 23 9.43 -2.54 15.77
N MET A 24 9.28 -1.31 15.29
CA MET A 24 8.97 -0.16 16.13
C MET A 24 7.62 -0.32 16.85
N MET A 25 6.58 -0.78 16.15
CA MET A 25 5.26 -1.01 16.73
C MET A 25 5.28 -2.12 17.78
N ARG A 26 6.03 -3.20 17.54
CA ARG A 26 6.25 -4.28 18.51
C ARG A 26 7.00 -3.79 19.75
N ALA A 27 8.09 -3.04 19.57
CA ALA A 27 8.85 -2.48 20.69
C ALA A 27 8.00 -1.55 21.57
N ALA A 28 7.02 -0.85 20.99
CA ALA A 28 6.07 -0.02 21.69
C ALA A 28 4.88 -0.79 22.32
N GLY A 29 4.80 -2.13 22.19
CA GLY A 29 3.68 -2.94 22.65
C GLY A 29 2.38 -2.74 21.86
N LYS A 30 2.46 -2.17 20.66
CA LYS A 30 1.32 -1.76 19.82
C LYS A 30 1.19 -2.57 18.52
N GLU A 31 1.88 -3.71 18.41
CA GLU A 31 1.85 -4.56 17.21
C GLU A 31 0.43 -4.96 16.78
N HIS A 32 -0.48 -5.18 17.74
CA HIS A 32 -1.89 -5.50 17.46
C HIS A 32 -2.65 -4.39 16.71
N LEU A 33 -2.14 -3.16 16.68
CA LEU A 33 -2.72 -2.05 15.92
C LEU A 33 -2.17 -1.98 14.49
N LEU A 34 -1.24 -2.86 14.10
CA LEU A 34 -0.62 -2.88 12.78
C LEU A 34 -1.13 -4.07 11.96
N THR A 35 -1.70 -3.76 10.80
CA THR A 35 -2.04 -4.74 9.76
C THR A 35 -1.11 -4.49 8.57
N ARG A 36 -0.39 -5.51 8.12
CA ARG A 36 0.49 -5.46 6.93
C ARG A 36 -0.10 -6.35 5.85
N ILE A 37 -0.12 -5.85 4.62
CA ILE A 37 -0.49 -6.60 3.43
C ILE A 37 0.67 -6.50 2.45
N GLU A 38 1.12 -7.65 1.98
CA GLU A 38 2.25 -7.78 1.07
C GLU A 38 1.77 -8.44 -0.22
N TYR A 39 2.07 -7.81 -1.35
CA TYR A 39 1.73 -8.31 -2.67
C TYR A 39 3.01 -8.68 -3.43
N PRO A 40 3.31 -9.99 -3.56
CA PRO A 40 4.38 -10.45 -4.43
C PRO A 40 4.21 -9.93 -5.85
N ASP A 41 5.31 -9.54 -6.49
CA ASP A 41 5.32 -9.04 -7.86
C ASP A 41 4.45 -7.81 -8.14
N ALA A 42 3.97 -7.11 -7.11
CA ALA A 42 3.36 -5.78 -7.25
C ALA A 42 4.45 -4.70 -7.05
N GLY A 43 4.26 -3.58 -7.75
CA GLY A 43 5.22 -2.48 -7.77
C GLY A 43 4.79 -1.33 -6.88
N HIS A 44 5.48 -0.21 -6.99
CA HIS A 44 5.31 0.99 -6.17
C HIS A 44 3.90 1.61 -6.28
N LEU A 45 3.38 1.74 -7.50
CA LEU A 45 2.16 2.50 -7.79
C LEU A 45 0.90 1.64 -7.70
N ILE A 46 0.53 1.21 -6.48
CA ILE A 46 -0.74 0.50 -6.23
C ILE A 46 -1.90 1.51 -6.27
N GLU A 47 -2.37 1.78 -7.49
CA GLU A 47 -3.48 2.67 -7.82
C GLU A 47 -4.86 2.02 -7.57
N PRO A 48 -5.98 2.75 -7.71
CA PRO A 48 -7.31 2.15 -7.67
C PRO A 48 -7.51 1.05 -8.73
N PRO A 49 -8.49 0.14 -8.54
CA PRO A 49 -8.74 -0.98 -9.44
C PRO A 49 -8.87 -0.58 -10.91
N TYR A 50 -8.35 -1.43 -11.79
CA TYR A 50 -8.35 -1.25 -13.25
C TYR A 50 -7.51 -0.09 -13.78
N SER A 51 -6.72 0.56 -12.93
CA SER A 51 -5.72 1.53 -13.36
C SER A 51 -4.61 0.83 -14.15
N PRO A 52 -4.13 1.40 -15.27
CA PRO A 52 -3.10 0.74 -16.06
C PRO A 52 -1.80 0.59 -15.26
N HIS A 53 -1.22 -0.60 -15.30
CA HIS A 53 0.09 -0.86 -14.70
C HIS A 53 1.20 -0.19 -15.53
N VAL A 54 1.99 0.67 -14.88
CA VAL A 54 3.12 1.38 -15.49
C VAL A 54 4.41 1.01 -14.75
N ARG A 55 5.25 0.20 -15.38
CA ARG A 55 6.52 -0.30 -14.78
C ARG A 55 7.62 0.75 -14.72
N ALA A 56 7.62 1.70 -15.64
CA ALA A 56 8.63 2.74 -15.71
C ALA A 56 8.08 4.00 -16.38
N THR A 57 8.55 5.18 -15.96
CA THR A 57 8.23 6.46 -16.59
C THR A 57 9.47 7.29 -16.82
N LYS A 58 9.41 8.20 -17.80
CA LYS A 58 10.42 9.22 -18.00
C LYS A 58 10.07 10.44 -17.15
N PHE A 59 10.94 10.80 -16.21
CA PHE A 59 10.77 11.95 -15.34
C PHE A 59 11.84 13.00 -15.65
N ILE A 60 11.51 14.29 -15.55
CA ILE A 60 12.47 15.37 -15.70
C ILE A 60 12.88 15.82 -14.31
N LYS A 61 14.16 15.70 -13.99
CA LYS A 61 14.68 16.11 -12.69
C LYS A 61 14.62 17.64 -12.57
N ASN A 62 13.92 18.10 -11.54
CA ASN A 62 13.85 19.53 -11.21
C ASN A 62 15.27 20.08 -10.98
N GLY A 63 15.56 21.23 -11.58
CA GLY A 63 16.85 21.91 -11.45
C GLY A 63 17.88 21.60 -12.54
N THR A 64 17.95 20.35 -13.04
CA THR A 64 18.95 19.98 -14.07
C THR A 64 18.35 19.83 -15.47
N ARG A 65 17.01 19.72 -15.60
CA ARG A 65 16.30 19.39 -16.86
C ARG A 65 16.75 18.06 -17.48
N GLU A 66 17.44 17.23 -16.71
CA GLU A 66 17.86 15.90 -17.12
C GLU A 66 16.68 14.95 -17.09
N ALA A 67 16.55 14.13 -18.14
CA ALA A 67 15.55 13.08 -18.17
C ALA A 67 16.10 11.80 -17.55
N VAL A 68 15.43 11.31 -16.52
CA VAL A 68 15.72 10.04 -15.86
C VAL A 68 14.58 9.06 -16.08
N ILE A 69 14.90 7.76 -16.06
CA ILE A 69 13.88 6.71 -16.06
C ILE A 69 13.64 6.31 -14.61
N MET A 70 12.42 6.51 -14.14
CA MET A 70 11.96 6.00 -12.85
C MET A 70 11.44 4.60 -13.04
N LEU A 71 11.85 3.68 -12.16
CA LEU A 71 11.36 2.31 -12.13
C LEU A 71 10.36 2.19 -10.99
N TRP A 72 9.16 1.70 -11.32
CA TRP A 72 8.09 1.47 -10.35
C TRP A 72 7.91 -0.02 -10.05
N GLY A 73 8.39 -0.88 -10.95
CA GLY A 73 8.35 -2.33 -10.78
C GLY A 73 6.95 -2.94 -10.95
N GLY A 74 6.83 -4.20 -10.52
CA GLY A 74 5.66 -5.05 -10.64
C GLY A 74 5.51 -5.78 -11.98
N GLN A 75 4.65 -6.79 -11.98
CA GLN A 75 4.18 -7.56 -13.13
C GLN A 75 2.69 -7.30 -13.35
N THR A 76 2.25 -7.20 -14.61
CA THR A 76 0.91 -6.67 -14.93
C THR A 76 -0.24 -7.38 -14.24
N LYS A 77 -0.28 -8.72 -14.24
CA LYS A 77 -1.37 -9.47 -13.62
C LYS A 77 -1.32 -9.41 -12.07
N PRO A 78 -0.21 -9.75 -11.40
CA PRO A 78 -0.11 -9.59 -9.94
C PRO A 78 -0.37 -8.15 -9.46
N HIS A 79 0.10 -7.16 -10.22
CA HIS A 79 -0.12 -5.76 -9.88
C HIS A 79 -1.60 -5.36 -9.97
N ALA A 80 -2.31 -5.79 -11.03
CA ALA A 80 -3.75 -5.56 -11.14
C ALA A 80 -4.53 -6.25 -10.01
N ASP A 81 -4.16 -7.49 -9.66
CA ASP A 81 -4.77 -8.21 -8.54
C ASP A 81 -4.55 -7.47 -7.21
N ALA A 82 -3.35 -6.93 -7.00
CA ALA A 82 -3.02 -6.13 -5.83
C ALA A 82 -3.85 -4.83 -5.76
N GLN A 83 -4.08 -4.15 -6.88
CA GLN A 83 -4.94 -2.95 -6.94
C GLN A 83 -6.39 -3.29 -6.54
N GLU A 84 -6.95 -4.40 -7.06
CA GLU A 84 -8.30 -4.85 -6.73
C GLU A 84 -8.45 -5.23 -5.25
N ASP A 85 -7.56 -6.09 -4.77
CA ASP A 85 -7.61 -6.63 -3.41
C ASP A 85 -7.34 -5.54 -2.36
N SER A 86 -6.29 -4.73 -2.56
CA SER A 86 -5.93 -3.66 -1.63
C SER A 86 -7.02 -2.61 -1.51
N TRP A 87 -7.70 -2.25 -2.61
CA TRP A 87 -8.80 -1.30 -2.58
C TRP A 87 -9.93 -1.77 -1.68
N SER A 88 -10.32 -3.05 -1.81
CA SER A 88 -11.35 -3.64 -0.95
C SER A 88 -10.96 -3.63 0.53
N LYS A 89 -9.69 -3.96 0.84
CA LYS A 89 -9.15 -3.98 2.22
C LYS A 89 -9.02 -2.59 2.82
N ILE A 90 -8.63 -1.59 2.03
CA ILE A 90 -8.58 -0.18 2.45
C ILE A 90 -9.98 0.29 2.82
N LEU A 91 -10.99 0.03 1.97
CA LEU A 91 -12.38 0.39 2.27
C LEU A 91 -12.90 -0.28 3.53
N ALA A 92 -12.66 -1.58 3.71
CA ALA A 92 -13.05 -2.31 4.91
C ALA A 92 -12.39 -1.74 6.18
N PHE A 93 -11.08 -1.46 6.12
CA PHE A 93 -10.34 -0.85 7.23
C PHE A 93 -10.88 0.53 7.60
N LEU A 94 -11.16 1.38 6.60
CA LEU A 94 -11.75 2.70 6.84
C LEU A 94 -13.17 2.60 7.41
N GLN A 95 -13.97 1.65 6.92
CA GLN A 95 -15.32 1.39 7.44
C GLN A 95 -15.27 1.00 8.92
N GLU A 96 -14.41 0.06 9.29
CA GLU A 96 -14.26 -0.41 10.67
C GLU A 96 -13.80 0.69 11.63
N HIS A 97 -12.87 1.55 11.21
CA HIS A 97 -12.21 2.49 12.12
C HIS A 97 -12.75 3.91 12.07
N LEU A 98 -13.46 4.33 11.02
CA LEU A 98 -14.01 5.68 10.91
C LEU A 98 -15.52 5.73 11.13
N TYR A 99 -16.25 4.66 10.86
CA TYR A 99 -17.69 4.62 11.11
C TYR A 99 -17.94 3.95 12.46
N SER A 100 -18.54 4.68 13.40
CA SER A 100 -19.10 4.03 14.59
C SER A 100 -20.18 3.07 14.15
N THR A 101 -20.04 1.79 14.49
CA THR A 101 -21.19 0.89 14.65
C THR A 101 -22.09 1.50 15.73
N GLN A 102 -23.02 2.38 15.35
CA GLN A 102 -24.16 2.68 16.19
C GLN A 102 -24.99 1.40 16.25
N ASN A 103 -24.64 0.49 17.17
CA ASN A 103 -25.58 -0.52 17.60
C ASN A 103 -26.76 0.24 18.21
N PRO A 104 -27.96 0.20 17.63
CA PRO A 104 -29.13 0.68 18.34
C PRO A 104 -29.23 -0.22 19.57
N LYS A 105 -28.98 0.32 20.76
CA LYS A 105 -29.36 -0.38 21.98
C LYS A 105 -30.87 -0.61 21.87
N ALA A 106 -31.26 -1.86 21.66
CA ALA A 106 -32.66 -2.26 21.78
C ALA A 106 -33.09 -1.83 23.18
N LYS A 107 -34.02 -0.87 23.25
CA LYS A 107 -34.70 -0.52 24.50
C LYS A 107 -35.54 -1.75 24.86
N MET A 108 -35.13 -2.49 25.89
CA MET A 108 -36.04 -3.33 26.68
C MET A 108 -36.75 -2.43 27.70
#